data_AF-A0A3D3B2W7-F1
#
_entry.id   AF-A0A3D3B2W7-F1
#
_cell.length_a   1.000
_cell.length_b   1.000
_cell.length_c   1.000
_cell.angle_alpha   90.00
_cell.angle_beta   90.00
_cell.angle_gamma   90.00
#
_symmetry.space_group_name_H-M   'P 1'
#
loop_
_entity.id
_entity.type
_entity.pdbx_description
1 polymer ?
#
loop_
_entity_poly.entity_id
_entity_poly.type
_entity_poly.pdbx_seq_one_letter_code
_entity_poly.pdbx_strand_id
1 'polypeptide(L)'
;YYQPEAYIPRTDTYIEKDSSVNEQIDRMRHAATRALIERDDVIIVASVSCIYGIGSVETYTVMTFSLKRGDHVEQRRLMADLVALQYRRNDVNFVRGSFRVRGDTIELWPAHLEDRAWRISLFGDEVESLTEFDPLTGVKTDEFSLVKVYANSHYVTPKPTLKQAIRGIKEEMKQRLVELHGAGRLLEAQRLEQRTLFDLEMIEATGSCAGIENYSRYLTGRKPGEPPPTLFEYLPDNALVFVDESHVTIPQIGGMFRGDYKRKSTLAEYGFRLPSCMDNRPLRFEEWDAMRPQSIYVSATPAAWELEQTGGVFAEQVIRPTGLVDPPVLIRPASTQVDDLIDETRKVVAQGYRILVTTLTKRMA
;
A
#
# COMPACT_ATOMS: atom_id res chain seq x y z
N TYR A 1 -1.13 10.27 8.24
CA TYR A 1 -2.08 11.25 7.66
C TYR A 1 -2.03 11.12 6.15
N TYR A 2 -3.16 11.18 5.45
CA TYR A 2 -3.18 11.10 3.98
C TYR A 2 -4.28 11.98 3.40
N GLN A 3 -3.89 12.92 2.55
CA GLN A 3 -4.75 13.78 1.75
C GLN A 3 -4.44 13.51 0.28
N PRO A 4 -5.40 12.94 -0.48
CA PRO A 4 -5.18 12.67 -1.88
C PRO A 4 -5.11 13.96 -2.71
N GLU A 5 -4.32 13.92 -3.77
CA GLU A 5 -4.38 14.95 -4.83
C GLU A 5 -5.82 15.02 -5.38
N ALA A 6 -6.38 16.22 -5.46
CA ALA A 6 -7.73 16.40 -5.99
C ALA A 6 -7.90 17.79 -6.59
N TYR A 7 -8.89 17.92 -7.47
CA TYR A 7 -9.32 19.20 -8.00
C TYR A 7 -10.83 19.32 -7.84
N ILE A 8 -11.30 20.47 -7.31
CA ILE A 8 -12.71 20.77 -7.09
C ILE A 8 -13.12 21.83 -8.10
N PRO A 9 -13.77 21.47 -9.23
CA PRO A 9 -14.07 22.43 -10.30
C PRO A 9 -15.00 23.57 -9.85
N ARG A 10 -15.92 23.29 -8.93
CA ARG A 10 -16.90 24.28 -8.44
C ARG A 10 -16.25 25.48 -7.75
N THR A 11 -15.09 25.27 -7.12
CA THR A 11 -14.37 26.31 -6.37
C THR A 11 -13.00 26.62 -6.98
N ASP A 12 -12.69 26.07 -8.16
CA ASP A 12 -11.38 26.15 -8.82
C ASP A 12 -10.21 25.88 -7.84
N THR A 13 -10.38 24.87 -6.98
CA THR A 13 -9.43 24.59 -5.90
C THR A 13 -8.65 23.33 -6.21
N TYR A 14 -7.34 23.48 -6.40
CA TYR A 14 -6.40 22.36 -6.44
C TYR A 14 -5.93 22.02 -5.03
N ILE A 15 -6.00 20.74 -4.71
CA ILE A 15 -5.56 20.17 -3.43
C ILE A 15 -4.33 19.34 -3.72
N GLU A 16 -3.18 19.78 -3.19
CA GLU A 16 -1.94 19.02 -3.26
C GLU A 16 -2.03 17.72 -2.47
N LYS A 17 -1.30 16.71 -2.95
CA LYS A 17 -1.10 15.49 -2.17
C LYS A 17 -0.27 15.82 -0.95
N ASP A 18 -0.81 15.55 0.22
CA ASP A 18 -0.06 15.61 1.47
C ASP A 18 -0.18 14.28 2.20
N SER A 19 0.94 13.73 2.64
CA SER A 19 0.95 12.45 3.31
C SER A 19 2.11 12.36 4.29
N SER A 20 1.78 11.93 5.50
CA SER A 20 2.76 11.50 6.50
C SER A 20 2.72 9.98 6.56
N VAL A 21 3.85 9.37 6.19
CA VAL A 21 4.08 7.93 6.26
C VAL A 21 4.35 7.55 7.70
N ASN A 22 3.64 6.53 8.19
CA ASN A 22 3.97 5.91 9.47
C ASN A 22 5.03 4.85 9.21
N GLU A 23 6.24 5.07 9.73
CA GLU A 23 7.40 4.19 9.55
C GLU A 23 7.13 2.75 10.02
N GLN A 24 6.36 2.56 11.10
CA GLN A 24 6.04 1.23 11.60
C GLN A 24 5.14 0.46 10.63
N ILE A 25 4.13 1.13 10.06
CA ILE A 25 3.24 0.51 9.06
C ILE A 25 4.01 0.19 7.79
N ASP A 26 4.84 1.10 7.31
CA ASP A 26 5.67 0.89 6.12
C ASP A 26 6.64 -0.30 6.29
N ARG A 27 7.26 -0.42 7.48
CA ARG A 27 8.06 -1.59 7.86
C ARG A 27 7.26 -2.88 7.78
N MET A 28 6.07 -2.91 8.37
CA MET A 28 5.20 -4.09 8.35
C MET A 28 4.82 -4.49 6.92
N ARG A 29 4.61 -3.51 6.02
CA ARG A 29 4.35 -3.79 4.59
C ARG A 29 5.55 -4.44 3.91
N HIS A 30 6.76 -3.92 4.14
CA HIS A 30 7.99 -4.53 3.62
C HIS A 30 8.22 -5.94 4.18
N ALA A 31 7.97 -6.15 5.48
CA ALA A 31 8.05 -7.46 6.10
C ALA A 31 7.05 -8.45 5.50
N ALA A 32 5.80 -8.01 5.24
CA ALA A 32 4.76 -8.84 4.64
C ALA A 32 5.12 -9.29 3.21
N THR A 33 5.51 -8.36 2.34
CA THR A 33 5.88 -8.72 0.95
C THR A 33 7.14 -9.58 0.87
N ARG A 34 8.10 -9.36 1.77
CA ARG A 34 9.30 -10.20 1.87
C ARG A 34 8.95 -11.61 2.34
N ALA A 35 8.12 -11.73 3.38
CA ALA A 35 7.74 -13.02 3.96
C ALA A 35 7.10 -13.94 2.91
N LEU A 36 6.20 -13.40 2.06
CA LEU A 36 5.57 -14.15 0.97
C LEU A 36 6.56 -14.73 -0.06
N ILE A 37 7.74 -14.12 -0.20
CA ILE A 37 8.77 -14.57 -1.16
C ILE A 37 9.73 -15.58 -0.51
N GLU A 38 9.94 -15.49 0.80
CA GLU A 38 10.97 -16.27 1.50
C GLU A 38 10.46 -17.54 2.16
N ARG A 39 9.17 -17.63 2.50
CA ARG A 39 8.60 -18.73 3.29
C ARG A 39 7.11 -18.91 3.06
N ASP A 40 6.63 -20.13 3.28
CA ASP A 40 5.23 -20.52 3.05
C ASP A 40 4.34 -20.36 4.30
N ASP A 41 4.93 -20.35 5.50
CA ASP A 41 4.23 -20.25 6.78
C ASP A 41 4.01 -18.77 7.18
N VAL A 42 3.17 -18.09 6.39
CA VAL A 42 2.90 -16.65 6.49
C VAL A 42 1.41 -16.37 6.66
N ILE A 43 1.06 -15.53 7.64
CA ILE A 43 -0.28 -14.96 7.80
C ILE A 43 -0.17 -13.44 7.71
N ILE A 44 -0.92 -12.84 6.79
CA ILE A 44 -0.99 -11.38 6.63
C ILE A 44 -2.40 -10.92 6.95
N VAL A 45 -2.51 -10.01 7.93
CA VAL A 45 -3.74 -9.26 8.18
C VAL A 45 -3.65 -7.95 7.41
N ALA A 46 -4.52 -7.77 6.43
CA ALA A 46 -4.53 -6.60 5.56
C ALA A 46 -5.88 -5.89 5.58
N SER A 47 -5.85 -4.57 5.47
CA SER A 47 -7.03 -3.79 5.08
C SER A 47 -7.25 -3.87 3.56
N VAL A 48 -8.24 -3.14 3.05
CA VAL A 48 -8.41 -2.93 1.59
C VAL A 48 -7.19 -2.33 0.89
N SER A 49 -6.11 -1.97 1.59
CA SER A 49 -4.82 -1.70 0.96
C SER A 49 -4.29 -2.87 0.13
N CYS A 50 -4.73 -4.13 0.36
CA CYS A 50 -4.29 -5.29 -0.41
C CYS A 50 -4.72 -5.26 -1.88
N ILE A 51 -5.78 -4.51 -2.22
CA ILE A 51 -6.26 -4.33 -3.59
C ILE A 51 -5.68 -3.07 -4.28
N TYR A 52 -4.81 -2.33 -3.61
CA TYR A 52 -4.13 -1.17 -4.19
C TYR A 52 -2.82 -1.56 -4.85
N GLY A 53 -2.46 -0.80 -5.89
CA GLY A 53 -1.25 -1.01 -6.67
C GLY A 53 0.03 -0.97 -5.84
N ILE A 54 0.88 -1.98 -5.99
CA ILE A 54 2.26 -2.06 -5.51
C ILE A 54 3.18 -2.43 -6.68
N GLY A 55 4.51 -2.44 -6.49
CA GLY A 55 5.41 -2.91 -7.55
C GLY A 55 5.18 -4.38 -7.87
N SER A 56 5.49 -4.79 -9.09
CA SER A 56 5.32 -6.19 -9.51
C SER A 56 6.28 -7.11 -8.75
N VAL A 57 5.88 -8.37 -8.56
CA VAL A 57 6.70 -9.39 -7.87
C VAL A 57 8.05 -9.57 -8.57
N GLU A 58 8.05 -9.58 -9.91
CA GLU A 58 9.25 -9.73 -10.72
C GLU A 58 10.20 -8.56 -10.49
N THR A 59 9.66 -7.33 -10.52
CA THR A 59 10.47 -6.13 -10.29
C THR A 59 11.03 -6.12 -8.87
N TYR A 60 10.20 -6.44 -7.87
CA TYR A 60 10.64 -6.48 -6.48
C TYR A 60 11.69 -7.57 -6.23
N THR A 61 11.57 -8.71 -6.89
CA THR A 61 12.54 -9.83 -6.78
C THR A 61 13.85 -9.51 -7.49
N VAL A 62 13.80 -8.86 -8.66
CA VAL A 62 14.97 -8.44 -9.44
C VAL A 62 15.70 -7.28 -8.76
N MET A 63 15.00 -6.38 -8.09
CA MET A 63 15.58 -5.28 -7.31
C MET A 63 16.07 -5.76 -5.93
N THR A 64 16.89 -6.81 -5.95
CA THR A 64 17.60 -7.32 -4.77
C THR A 64 19.04 -7.68 -5.15
N PHE A 65 19.93 -7.65 -4.17
CA PHE A 65 21.25 -8.26 -4.31
C PHE A 65 21.60 -8.99 -3.02
N SER A 66 22.43 -10.02 -3.13
CA SER A 66 22.94 -10.76 -1.98
C SER A 66 24.39 -10.39 -1.75
N LEU A 67 24.79 -10.33 -0.49
CA LEU A 67 26.17 -10.26 -0.06
C LEU A 67 26.47 -11.52 0.74
N LYS A 68 27.55 -12.20 0.38
CA LYS A 68 28.08 -13.34 1.11
C LYS A 68 29.48 -13.01 1.63
N ARG A 69 29.81 -13.57 2.78
CA ARG A 69 31.19 -13.52 3.30
C ARG A 69 32.15 -14.14 2.27
N GLY A 70 33.22 -13.43 1.95
CA GLY A 70 34.21 -13.77 0.92
C GLY A 70 33.86 -13.28 -0.49
N ASP A 71 32.74 -12.57 -0.70
CA ASP A 71 32.44 -11.97 -2.00
C ASP A 71 33.39 -10.83 -2.32
N HIS A 72 33.80 -10.72 -3.59
CA HIS A 72 34.58 -9.59 -4.08
C HIS A 72 33.67 -8.44 -4.56
N VAL A 73 33.58 -7.36 -3.77
CA VAL A 73 32.75 -6.19 -4.03
C VAL A 73 33.50 -4.90 -3.71
N GLU A 74 33.69 -4.03 -4.72
CA GLU A 74 34.23 -2.69 -4.52
C GLU A 74 33.27 -1.83 -3.68
N GLN A 75 33.80 -1.13 -2.67
CA GLN A 75 33.00 -0.29 -1.78
C GLN A 75 32.13 0.73 -2.53
N ARG A 76 32.68 1.38 -3.58
CA ARG A 76 31.94 2.36 -4.39
C ARG A 76 30.79 1.75 -5.16
N ARG A 77 30.98 0.53 -5.67
CA ARG A 77 29.94 -0.22 -6.35
C ARG A 77 28.83 -0.61 -5.39
N LEU A 78 29.16 -1.10 -4.20
CA LEU A 78 28.17 -1.42 -3.17
C LEU A 78 27.32 -0.21 -2.79
N MET A 79 27.94 0.98 -2.63
CA MET A 79 27.19 2.22 -2.39
C MET A 79 26.26 2.57 -3.56
N ALA A 80 26.71 2.41 -4.81
CA ALA A 80 25.89 2.67 -5.98
C ALA A 80 24.70 1.71 -6.07
N ASP A 81 24.90 0.44 -5.73
CA ASP A 81 23.86 -0.60 -5.70
C ASP A 81 22.82 -0.30 -4.60
N LEU A 82 23.25 0.15 -3.41
CA LEU A 82 22.35 0.61 -2.34
C LEU A 82 21.51 1.83 -2.77
N VAL A 83 22.12 2.80 -3.44
CA VAL A 83 21.40 3.97 -3.99
C VAL A 83 20.41 3.54 -5.07
N ALA A 84 20.76 2.58 -5.93
CA ALA A 84 19.86 2.02 -6.92
C ALA A 84 18.63 1.35 -6.28
N LEU A 85 18.80 0.73 -5.10
CA LEU A 85 17.74 0.21 -4.24
C LEU A 85 16.99 1.27 -3.42
N GLN A 86 17.19 2.57 -3.69
CA GLN A 86 16.58 3.71 -2.99
C GLN A 86 16.98 3.89 -1.52
N TYR A 87 18.11 3.31 -1.08
CA TYR A 87 18.68 3.68 0.21
C TYR A 87 19.38 5.04 0.11
N ARG A 88 19.25 5.84 1.18
CA ARG A 88 19.88 7.16 1.25
C ARG A 88 21.16 7.09 2.07
N ARG A 89 22.23 7.71 1.59
CA ARG A 89 23.44 7.87 2.42
C ARG A 89 23.17 8.90 3.51
N ASN A 90 23.36 8.53 4.76
CA ASN A 90 23.21 9.43 5.90
C ASN A 90 24.21 9.10 7.01
N ASP A 91 25.36 9.78 6.99
CA ASP A 91 26.45 9.54 7.93
C ASP A 91 26.16 10.13 9.33
N VAL A 92 25.29 11.15 9.42
CA VAL A 92 24.97 11.87 10.67
C VAL A 92 23.78 11.24 11.39
N ASN A 93 22.65 11.11 10.70
CA ASN A 93 21.41 10.60 11.27
C ASN A 93 21.11 9.21 10.67
N PHE A 94 21.65 8.17 11.31
CA PHE A 94 21.46 6.80 10.85
C PHE A 94 20.05 6.31 11.21
N VAL A 95 19.22 6.14 10.19
CA VAL A 95 17.80 5.76 10.31
C VAL A 95 17.45 4.64 9.34
N ARG A 96 16.29 4.00 9.54
CA ARG A 96 15.76 2.98 8.62
C ARG A 96 15.74 3.47 7.17
N GLY A 97 16.13 2.62 6.22
CA GLY A 97 16.21 2.99 4.81
C GLY A 97 17.41 3.86 4.44
N SER A 98 18.41 3.94 5.34
CA SER A 98 19.67 4.64 5.08
C SER A 98 20.88 3.73 5.23
N PHE A 99 22.01 4.18 4.68
CA PHE A 99 23.32 3.57 4.92
C PHE A 99 24.35 4.64 5.24
N ARG A 100 25.44 4.25 5.91
CA ARG A 100 26.58 5.13 6.22
C ARG A 100 27.90 4.41 6.02
N VAL A 101 28.96 5.18 5.84
CA VAL A 101 30.31 4.65 5.58
C VAL A 101 31.25 5.08 6.70
N ARG A 102 31.97 4.11 7.29
CA ARG A 102 32.96 4.32 8.35
C ARG A 102 34.23 3.56 7.99
N GLY A 103 35.17 4.23 7.33
CA GLY A 103 36.39 3.58 6.82
C GLY A 103 36.03 2.46 5.84
N ASP A 104 36.44 1.23 6.17
CA ASP A 104 36.21 0.04 5.34
C ASP A 104 34.86 -0.65 5.64
N THR A 105 34.05 -0.05 6.51
CA THR A 105 32.76 -0.59 6.92
C THR A 105 31.60 0.20 6.32
N ILE A 106 30.63 -0.52 5.75
CA ILE A 106 29.32 0.02 5.37
C ILE A 106 28.29 -0.48 6.35
N GLU A 107 27.58 0.43 7.00
CA GLU A 107 26.43 0.09 7.85
C GLU A 107 25.14 0.43 7.11
N LEU A 108 24.26 -0.56 7.01
CA LEU A 108 22.98 -0.49 6.32
C LEU A 108 21.86 -0.73 7.34
N TRP A 109 20.83 0.11 7.33
CA TRP A 109 19.59 -0.14 8.07
C TRP A 109 18.49 -0.58 7.10
N PRO A 110 18.22 -1.90 6.96
CA PRO A 110 17.26 -2.42 6.00
C PRO A 110 15.84 -1.91 6.25
N ALA A 111 15.07 -1.71 5.18
CA ALA A 111 13.69 -1.19 5.26
C ALA A 111 12.74 -2.09 6.08
N HIS A 112 13.01 -3.39 6.15
CA HIS A 112 12.13 -4.37 6.79
C HIS A 112 12.46 -4.64 8.26
N LEU A 113 13.57 -4.12 8.79
CA LEU A 113 13.97 -4.31 10.19
C LEU A 113 13.57 -3.12 11.05
N GLU A 114 13.24 -3.38 12.31
CA GLU A 114 12.78 -2.37 13.27
C GLU A 114 13.95 -1.77 14.06
N ASP A 115 14.70 -2.64 14.74
CA ASP A 115 15.70 -2.29 15.75
C ASP A 115 17.07 -2.94 15.47
N ARG A 116 17.27 -3.41 14.23
CA ARG A 116 18.49 -4.08 13.79
C ARG A 116 19.01 -3.48 12.49
N ALA A 117 20.31 -3.33 12.41
CA ALA A 117 21.06 -2.90 11.24
C ALA A 117 22.16 -3.91 10.92
N TRP A 118 22.64 -3.87 9.69
CA TRP A 118 23.71 -4.75 9.21
C TRP A 118 24.99 -3.95 9.02
N ARG A 119 26.10 -4.50 9.50
CA ARG A 119 27.44 -4.00 9.30
C ARG A 119 28.18 -4.93 8.35
N ILE A 120 28.58 -4.37 7.22
CA ILE A 120 29.32 -5.02 6.14
C ILE A 120 30.76 -4.52 6.23
N SER A 121 31.67 -5.36 6.72
CA SER A 121 33.09 -5.03 6.82
C SER A 121 33.81 -5.50 5.57
N LEU A 122 34.58 -4.62 4.93
CA LEU A 122 35.38 -4.94 3.75
C LEU A 122 36.86 -4.99 4.12
N PHE A 123 37.60 -5.91 3.51
CA PHE A 123 39.06 -5.91 3.51
C PHE A 123 39.54 -5.72 2.06
N GLY A 124 39.90 -4.49 1.71
CA GLY A 124 40.04 -4.09 0.31
C GLY A 124 38.70 -4.23 -0.42
N ASP A 125 38.65 -5.13 -1.40
CA ASP A 125 37.44 -5.43 -2.18
C ASP A 125 36.79 -6.76 -1.77
N GLU A 126 37.08 -7.33 -0.60
CA GLU A 126 36.50 -8.59 -0.12
C GLU A 126 35.57 -8.36 1.08
N VAL A 127 34.39 -8.98 1.11
CA VAL A 127 33.48 -8.96 2.26
C VAL A 127 34.04 -9.84 3.37
N GLU A 128 34.68 -9.23 4.36
CA GLU A 128 35.32 -9.92 5.49
C GLU A 128 34.29 -10.49 6.48
N SER A 129 33.27 -9.68 6.82
CA SER A 129 32.23 -10.07 7.78
C SER A 129 30.90 -9.34 7.54
N LEU A 130 29.81 -10.02 7.88
CA LEU A 130 28.44 -9.51 7.86
C LEU A 130 27.86 -9.69 9.26
N THR A 131 27.59 -8.61 9.96
CA THR A 131 27.15 -8.67 11.37
C THR A 131 25.87 -7.88 11.59
N GLU A 132 24.98 -8.41 12.42
CA GLU A 132 23.81 -7.68 12.90
C GLU A 132 24.17 -6.92 14.17
N PHE A 133 23.67 -5.69 14.28
CA PHE A 133 23.84 -4.88 15.48
C PHE A 133 22.63 -4.00 15.76
N ASP A 134 22.49 -3.58 17.02
CA ASP A 134 21.54 -2.57 17.44
C ASP A 134 22.06 -1.17 17.05
N PRO A 135 21.34 -0.41 16.21
CA PRO A 135 21.79 0.90 15.73
C PRO A 135 21.81 2.00 16.81
N LEU A 136 21.12 1.81 17.93
CA LEU A 136 21.10 2.72 19.08
C LEU A 136 22.27 2.44 20.04
N THR A 137 22.50 1.17 20.37
CA THR A 137 23.50 0.78 21.38
C THR A 137 24.86 0.38 20.78
N GLY A 138 24.88 0.02 19.49
CA GLY A 138 26.08 -0.48 18.79
C GLY A 138 26.43 -1.93 19.11
N VAL A 139 25.65 -2.60 19.96
CA VAL A 139 25.91 -3.98 20.40
C VAL A 139 25.65 -4.95 19.25
N LYS A 140 26.63 -5.83 18.98
CA LYS A 140 26.50 -6.91 18.01
C LYS A 140 25.52 -7.97 18.53
N THR A 141 24.54 -8.35 17.72
CA THR A 141 23.50 -9.31 18.07
C THR A 141 23.67 -10.64 17.35
N ASP A 142 24.14 -10.63 16.11
CA ASP A 142 24.29 -11.84 15.30
C ASP A 142 25.41 -11.70 14.24
N GLU A 143 25.75 -12.80 13.58
CA GLU A 143 26.69 -12.86 12.46
C GLU A 143 26.16 -13.76 11.35
N PHE A 144 26.17 -13.24 10.12
CA PHE A 144 25.58 -13.91 8.97
C PHE A 144 26.66 -14.36 7.98
N SER A 145 26.43 -15.49 7.34
CA SER A 145 27.23 -15.92 6.19
C SER A 145 26.78 -15.28 4.88
N LEU A 146 25.48 -14.93 4.80
CA LEU A 146 24.84 -14.31 3.65
C LEU A 146 23.71 -13.40 4.12
N VAL A 147 23.58 -12.22 3.51
CA VAL A 147 22.43 -11.34 3.64
C VAL A 147 21.87 -11.00 2.27
N LYS A 148 20.55 -10.87 2.16
CA LYS A 148 19.86 -10.41 0.95
C LYS A 148 19.27 -9.03 1.18
N VAL A 149 19.70 -8.07 0.38
CA VAL A 149 19.26 -6.67 0.46
C VAL A 149 18.09 -6.46 -0.49
N TYR A 150 16.96 -6.01 0.07
CA TYR A 150 15.75 -5.67 -0.66
C TYR A 150 15.64 -4.16 -0.87
N ALA A 151 14.95 -3.75 -1.93
CA ALA A 151 14.65 -2.35 -2.22
C ALA A 151 13.96 -1.63 -1.04
N ASN A 152 14.33 -0.38 -0.82
CA ASN A 152 13.78 0.52 0.20
C ASN A 152 12.43 1.15 -0.21
N SER A 153 11.82 0.65 -1.29
CA SER A 153 10.50 1.08 -1.76
C SER A 153 9.86 -0.02 -2.58
N HIS A 154 8.53 -0.13 -2.55
CA HIS A 154 7.78 -1.04 -3.42
C HIS A 154 7.66 -0.54 -4.86
N TYR A 155 8.02 0.71 -5.17
CA TYR A 155 7.91 1.27 -6.53
C TYR A 155 9.26 1.44 -7.24
N VAL A 156 10.30 0.74 -6.77
CA VAL A 156 11.62 0.81 -7.41
C VAL A 156 11.55 0.17 -8.79
N THR A 157 12.00 0.90 -9.80
CA THR A 157 11.94 0.49 -11.20
C THR A 157 13.34 0.49 -11.83
N PRO A 158 13.76 -0.56 -12.54
CA PRO A 158 15.05 -0.61 -13.22
C PRO A 158 15.22 0.50 -14.27
N LYS A 159 16.47 0.98 -14.44
CA LYS A 159 16.80 2.03 -15.43
C LYS A 159 16.32 1.76 -16.86
N PRO A 160 16.43 0.53 -17.41
CA PRO A 160 15.90 0.23 -18.74
C PRO A 160 14.38 0.46 -18.85
N THR A 161 13.63 0.01 -17.84
CA THR A 161 12.19 0.18 -17.75
C THR A 161 11.80 1.65 -17.63
N LEU A 162 12.55 2.44 -16.84
CA LEU A 162 12.34 3.89 -16.75
C LEU A 162 12.52 4.59 -18.11
N LYS A 163 13.55 4.23 -18.89
CA LYS A 163 13.77 4.79 -20.22
C LYS A 163 12.64 4.47 -21.19
N GLN A 164 12.08 3.26 -21.10
CA GLN A 164 10.90 2.88 -21.89
C GLN A 164 9.65 3.67 -21.45
N ALA A 165 9.42 3.77 -20.14
CA ALA A 165 8.30 4.50 -19.57
C ALA A 165 8.31 5.98 -20.00
N ILE A 166 9.48 6.65 -19.94
CA ILE A 166 9.65 8.04 -20.38
C ILE A 166 9.17 8.25 -21.82
N ARG A 167 9.46 7.31 -22.73
CA ARG A 167 9.01 7.41 -24.13
C ARG A 167 7.50 7.36 -24.24
N GLY A 168 6.87 6.39 -23.57
CA GLY A 168 5.42 6.22 -23.57
C GLY A 168 4.69 7.42 -22.94
N ILE A 169 5.23 7.98 -21.85
CA ILE A 169 4.69 9.18 -21.20
C ILE A 169 4.77 10.40 -22.14
N LYS A 170 5.92 10.58 -22.82
CA LYS A 170 6.10 11.67 -23.80
C LYS A 170 5.13 11.54 -24.99
N GLU A 171 4.85 10.33 -25.45
CA GLU A 171 3.90 10.07 -26.53
C GLU A 171 2.45 10.38 -26.12
N GLU A 172 1.99 9.89 -24.98
CA GLU A 172 0.64 10.20 -24.47
C GLU A 172 0.47 11.68 -24.18
N MET A 173 1.49 12.34 -23.62
CA MET A 173 1.47 13.79 -23.42
C MET A 173 1.24 14.53 -24.74
N LYS A 174 2.00 14.20 -25.80
CA LYS A 174 1.83 14.83 -27.11
C LYS A 174 0.43 14.62 -27.68
N GLN A 175 -0.10 13.40 -27.62
CA GLN A 175 -1.45 13.08 -28.07
C GLN A 175 -2.50 13.89 -27.29
N ARG A 176 -2.38 13.93 -25.96
CA ARG A 176 -3.30 14.65 -25.09
C ARG A 176 -3.25 16.16 -25.30
N LEU A 177 -2.08 16.74 -25.57
CA LEU A 177 -1.96 18.16 -25.89
C LEU A 177 -2.65 18.53 -27.21
N VAL A 178 -2.58 17.67 -28.23
CA VAL A 178 -3.31 17.86 -29.50
C VAL A 178 -4.82 17.86 -29.26
N GLU A 179 -5.34 16.93 -28.45
CA GLU A 179 -6.76 16.88 -28.09
C GLU A 179 -7.21 18.15 -27.35
N LEU A 180 -6.44 18.59 -26.33
CA LEU A 180 -6.78 19.75 -25.53
C LEU A 180 -6.72 21.06 -26.34
N HIS A 181 -5.70 21.23 -27.19
CA HIS A 181 -5.61 22.36 -28.11
C HIS A 181 -6.76 22.37 -29.12
N GLY A 182 -7.08 21.21 -29.71
CA GLY A 182 -8.20 21.06 -30.65
C GLY A 182 -9.57 21.37 -30.02
N ALA A 183 -9.73 21.13 -28.72
CA ALA A 183 -10.93 21.46 -27.95
C ALA A 183 -10.94 22.90 -27.38
N GLY A 184 -9.92 23.73 -27.66
CA GLY A 184 -9.81 25.09 -27.12
C GLY A 184 -9.46 25.16 -25.62
N ARG A 185 -9.01 24.06 -25.02
CA ARG A 185 -8.69 23.92 -23.58
C ARG A 185 -7.23 24.26 -23.30
N LEU A 186 -6.86 25.52 -23.59
CA LEU A 186 -5.48 25.98 -23.59
C LEU A 186 -4.84 25.97 -22.19
N LEU A 187 -5.61 26.31 -21.15
CA LEU A 187 -5.13 26.35 -19.77
C LEU A 187 -4.78 24.94 -19.27
N GLU A 188 -5.63 23.97 -19.54
CA GLU A 188 -5.41 22.56 -19.19
C GLU A 188 -4.23 21.98 -19.96
N ALA A 189 -4.06 22.34 -21.23
CA ALA A 189 -2.92 21.91 -22.04
C ALA A 189 -1.60 22.43 -21.44
N GLN A 190 -1.52 23.74 -21.17
CA GLN A 190 -0.34 24.36 -20.57
C GLN A 190 0.01 23.75 -19.21
N ARG A 191 -1.00 23.55 -18.35
CA ARG A 191 -0.84 22.92 -17.03
C ARG A 191 -0.29 21.49 -17.15
N LEU A 192 -0.86 20.70 -18.05
CA LEU A 192 -0.46 19.32 -18.26
C LEU A 192 0.97 19.22 -18.77
N GLU A 193 1.33 20.04 -19.75
CA GLU A 193 2.66 20.07 -20.34
C GLU A 193 3.73 20.43 -19.29
N GLN A 194 3.55 21.55 -18.59
CA GLN A 194 4.51 22.02 -17.58
C GLN A 194 4.78 20.95 -16.50
N ARG A 195 3.70 20.37 -15.95
CA ARG A 195 3.82 19.36 -14.90
C ARG A 195 4.45 18.07 -15.41
N THR A 196 4.03 17.58 -16.57
CA THR A 196 4.54 16.32 -17.12
C THR A 196 6.01 16.45 -17.52
N LEU A 197 6.44 17.59 -18.09
CA LEU A 197 7.84 17.83 -18.41
C LEU A 197 8.72 17.87 -17.16
N PHE A 198 8.28 18.57 -16.10
CA PHE A 198 8.99 18.60 -14.83
C PHE A 198 9.13 17.19 -14.22
N ASP A 199 8.04 16.42 -14.20
CA ASP A 199 8.08 15.04 -13.69
C ASP A 199 9.03 14.16 -14.52
N LEU A 200 9.06 14.32 -15.85
CA LEU A 200 9.98 13.60 -16.74
C LEU A 200 11.45 13.95 -16.50
N GLU A 201 11.78 15.23 -16.30
CA GLU A 201 13.13 15.68 -15.96
C GLU A 201 13.59 15.08 -14.63
N MET A 202 12.70 15.06 -13.63
CA MET A 202 12.99 14.45 -12.32
C MET A 202 13.21 12.94 -12.41
N ILE A 203 12.39 12.22 -13.19
CA ILE A 203 12.58 10.78 -13.43
C ILE A 203 13.91 10.51 -14.14
N GLU A 204 14.28 11.32 -15.12
CA GLU A 204 15.55 11.16 -15.86
C GLU A 204 16.78 11.44 -14.99
N ALA A 205 16.72 12.46 -14.13
CA ALA A 205 17.82 12.84 -13.26
C ALA A 205 17.98 11.94 -12.02
N THR A 206 16.87 11.57 -11.37
CA THR A 206 16.88 10.93 -10.04
C THR A 206 16.34 9.51 -10.02
N GLY A 207 15.67 9.07 -11.11
CA GLY A 207 14.94 7.80 -11.15
C GLY A 207 13.58 7.84 -10.46
N SER A 208 13.14 8.99 -9.96
CA SER A 208 11.84 9.15 -9.29
C SER A 208 11.27 10.57 -9.45
N CYS A 209 9.99 10.78 -9.13
CA CYS A 209 9.36 12.09 -9.04
C CYS A 209 8.23 12.10 -7.99
N ALA A 210 7.73 13.28 -7.63
CA ALA A 210 6.61 13.42 -6.72
C ALA A 210 5.32 12.91 -7.39
N GLY A 211 4.71 11.86 -6.81
CA GLY A 211 3.53 11.26 -7.42
C GLY A 211 3.83 10.32 -8.57
N ILE A 212 5.04 9.71 -8.58
CA ILE A 212 5.48 8.74 -9.60
C ILE A 212 4.47 7.60 -9.83
N GLU A 213 3.66 7.25 -8.83
CA GLU A 213 2.60 6.26 -8.96
C GLU A 213 1.57 6.61 -10.05
N ASN A 214 1.41 7.88 -10.42
CA ASN A 214 0.51 8.28 -11.52
C ASN A 214 1.00 7.82 -12.89
N TYR A 215 2.26 7.38 -12.99
CA TYR A 215 2.84 6.79 -14.19
C TYR A 215 2.93 5.26 -14.12
N SER A 216 2.28 4.63 -13.12
CA SER A 216 2.45 3.19 -12.83
C SER A 216 2.18 2.28 -14.02
N ARG A 217 1.23 2.60 -14.91
CA ARG A 217 0.99 1.86 -16.16
C ARG A 217 2.27 1.71 -16.97
N TYR A 218 2.99 2.81 -17.18
CA TYR A 218 4.22 2.82 -17.96
C TYR A 218 5.38 2.15 -17.23
N LEU A 219 5.44 2.30 -15.90
CA LEU A 219 6.49 1.71 -15.08
C LEU A 219 6.36 0.19 -14.95
N THR A 220 5.13 -0.34 -15.03
CA THR A 220 4.84 -1.77 -14.95
C THR A 220 4.75 -2.45 -16.31
N GLY A 221 4.64 -1.68 -17.40
CA GLY A 221 4.47 -2.21 -18.75
C GLY A 221 3.07 -2.78 -19.03
N ARG A 222 2.10 -2.52 -18.15
CA ARG A 222 0.71 -2.94 -18.31
C ARG A 222 0.02 -2.19 -19.46
N LYS A 223 -0.98 -2.82 -20.06
CA LYS A 223 -1.79 -2.19 -21.12
C LYS A 223 -2.81 -1.21 -20.53
N PRO A 224 -3.30 -0.23 -21.30
CA PRO A 224 -4.38 0.65 -20.86
C PRO A 224 -5.59 -0.15 -20.34
N GLY A 225 -6.11 0.22 -19.17
CA GLY A 225 -7.23 -0.46 -18.51
C GLY A 225 -6.86 -1.68 -17.67
N GLU A 226 -5.66 -2.27 -17.81
CA GLU A 226 -5.21 -3.36 -16.93
C GLU A 226 -4.96 -2.83 -15.50
N PRO A 227 -5.28 -3.61 -14.46
CA PRO A 227 -5.00 -3.21 -13.08
C PRO A 227 -3.49 -3.17 -12.82
N PRO A 228 -3.02 -2.31 -11.89
CA PRO A 228 -1.66 -2.39 -11.40
C PRO A 228 -1.46 -3.69 -10.58
N PRO A 229 -0.21 -4.17 -10.44
CA PRO A 229 0.10 -5.29 -9.54
C PRO A 229 -0.39 -5.02 -8.12
N THR A 230 -0.97 -6.00 -7.45
CA THR A 230 -1.47 -5.85 -6.07
C THR A 230 -0.91 -6.94 -5.17
N LEU A 231 -1.26 -6.93 -3.88
CA LEU A 231 -0.81 -7.99 -2.96
C LEU A 231 -1.29 -9.38 -3.43
N PHE A 232 -2.42 -9.46 -4.13
CA PHE A 232 -2.94 -10.72 -4.65
C PHE A 232 -2.02 -11.37 -5.70
N GLU A 233 -1.17 -10.60 -6.40
CA GLU A 233 -0.17 -11.18 -7.31
C GLU A 233 1.04 -11.77 -6.55
N TYR A 234 1.23 -11.41 -5.29
CA TYR A 234 2.27 -11.98 -4.42
C TYR A 234 1.81 -13.26 -3.71
N LEU A 235 0.50 -13.57 -3.75
CA LEU A 235 -0.02 -14.76 -3.10
C LEU A 235 0.30 -16.00 -3.94
N PRO A 236 0.77 -17.10 -3.33
CA PRO A 236 0.93 -18.36 -4.03
C PRO A 236 -0.44 -18.96 -4.40
N ASP A 237 -0.48 -19.81 -5.43
CA ASP A 237 -1.73 -20.43 -5.92
C ASP A 237 -2.51 -21.22 -4.85
N ASN A 238 -1.82 -21.72 -3.83
CA ASN A 238 -2.40 -22.46 -2.71
C ASN A 238 -2.78 -21.60 -1.51
N ALA A 239 -2.73 -20.27 -1.64
CA ALA A 239 -3.11 -19.35 -0.56
C ALA A 239 -4.61 -19.45 -0.22
N LEU A 240 -4.93 -19.13 1.04
CA LEU A 240 -6.30 -19.04 1.54
C LEU A 240 -6.58 -17.62 2.00
N VAL A 241 -7.68 -17.03 1.54
CA VAL A 241 -8.08 -15.67 1.92
C VAL A 241 -9.26 -15.72 2.88
N PHE A 242 -9.10 -15.13 4.06
CA PHE A 242 -10.21 -14.90 4.98
C PHE A 242 -10.71 -13.46 4.82
N VAL A 243 -12.02 -13.31 4.64
CA VAL A 243 -12.67 -12.00 4.61
C VAL A 243 -13.48 -11.87 5.89
N ASP A 244 -12.91 -11.16 6.86
CA ASP A 244 -13.57 -10.83 8.12
C ASP A 244 -14.66 -9.76 7.91
N GLU A 245 -15.73 -9.87 8.68
CA GLU A 245 -16.96 -9.08 8.54
C GLU A 245 -17.37 -8.91 7.08
N SER A 246 -17.48 -10.03 6.35
CA SER A 246 -17.63 -10.04 4.88
C SER A 246 -18.77 -9.16 4.37
N HIS A 247 -19.86 -9.07 5.13
CA HIS A 247 -21.04 -8.27 4.80
C HIS A 247 -20.75 -6.75 4.71
N VAL A 248 -19.65 -6.28 5.32
CA VAL A 248 -19.13 -4.91 5.19
C VAL A 248 -17.93 -4.86 4.26
N THR A 249 -17.00 -5.80 4.41
CA THR A 249 -15.71 -5.80 3.69
C THR A 249 -15.89 -5.97 2.17
N ILE A 250 -16.81 -6.83 1.73
CA ILE A 250 -17.09 -7.07 0.31
C ILE A 250 -17.65 -5.80 -0.38
N PRO A 251 -18.70 -5.13 0.16
CA PRO A 251 -19.12 -3.83 -0.36
C PRO A 251 -18.01 -2.76 -0.36
N GLN A 252 -17.16 -2.76 0.66
CA GLN A 252 -16.04 -1.82 0.74
C GLN A 252 -15.05 -2.00 -0.41
N ILE A 253 -14.64 -3.26 -0.71
CA ILE A 253 -13.79 -3.61 -1.85
C ILE A 253 -14.41 -3.07 -3.16
N GLY A 254 -15.71 -3.31 -3.38
CA GLY A 254 -16.41 -2.82 -4.57
C GLY A 254 -16.54 -1.29 -4.65
N GLY A 255 -16.45 -0.59 -3.52
CA GLY A 255 -16.54 0.87 -3.44
C GLY A 255 -15.23 1.61 -3.76
N MET A 256 -14.06 0.99 -3.53
CA MET A 256 -12.76 1.68 -3.60
C MET A 256 -12.44 2.23 -5.00
N PHE A 257 -12.70 1.44 -6.06
CA PHE A 257 -12.44 1.85 -7.44
C PHE A 257 -13.24 3.07 -7.86
N ARG A 258 -14.54 3.13 -7.55
CA ARG A 258 -15.43 4.21 -8.00
C ARG A 258 -15.01 5.58 -7.46
N GLY A 259 -14.62 5.62 -6.19
CA GLY A 259 -14.13 6.84 -5.55
C GLY A 259 -12.82 7.33 -6.16
N ASP A 260 -11.87 6.41 -6.39
CA ASP A 260 -10.58 6.74 -6.98
C ASP A 260 -10.72 7.20 -8.44
N TYR A 261 -11.49 6.47 -9.25
CA TYR A 261 -11.74 6.80 -10.65
C TYR A 261 -12.34 8.20 -10.81
N LYS A 262 -13.38 8.54 -10.04
CA LYS A 262 -14.03 9.86 -10.11
C LYS A 262 -13.06 11.00 -9.78
N ARG A 263 -12.20 10.81 -8.77
CA ARG A 263 -11.19 11.81 -8.38
C ARG A 263 -10.16 12.00 -9.49
N LYS A 264 -9.65 10.90 -10.04
CA LYS A 264 -8.60 10.94 -11.07
C LYS A 264 -9.10 11.36 -12.45
N SER A 265 -10.33 11.00 -12.80
CA SER A 265 -10.96 11.45 -14.04
C SER A 265 -11.07 12.97 -14.06
N THR A 266 -11.42 13.60 -12.92
CA THR A 266 -11.43 15.07 -12.81
C THR A 266 -10.02 15.67 -12.94
N LEU A 267 -8.99 15.07 -12.34
CA LEU A 267 -7.60 15.54 -12.53
C LEU A 267 -7.15 15.46 -14.00
N ALA A 268 -7.45 14.36 -14.67
CA ALA A 268 -7.10 14.14 -16.08
C ALA A 268 -7.92 15.01 -17.05
N GLU A 269 -9.19 15.23 -16.72
CA GLU A 269 -10.06 16.14 -17.43
C GLU A 269 -9.49 17.56 -17.38
N TYR A 270 -9.11 18.06 -16.20
CA TYR A 270 -8.64 19.44 -16.01
C TYR A 270 -7.12 19.61 -16.19
N GLY A 271 -6.43 18.67 -16.85
CA GLY A 271 -5.02 18.81 -17.21
C GLY A 271 -4.02 18.79 -16.05
N PHE A 272 -4.41 18.28 -14.88
CA PHE A 272 -3.47 18.08 -13.75
C PHE A 272 -2.65 16.80 -13.89
N ARG A 273 -3.19 15.79 -14.58
CA ARG A 273 -2.51 14.51 -14.83
C ARG A 273 -2.84 13.99 -16.23
N LEU A 274 -2.00 13.10 -16.74
CA LEU A 274 -2.31 12.35 -17.97
C LEU A 274 -3.48 11.39 -17.76
N PRO A 275 -4.21 10.98 -18.82
CA PRO A 275 -5.27 9.98 -18.71
C PRO A 275 -4.81 8.65 -18.09
N SER A 276 -3.56 8.24 -18.34
CA SER A 276 -2.92 7.08 -17.70
C SER A 276 -2.93 7.07 -16.18
N CYS A 277 -3.11 8.21 -15.51
CA CYS A 277 -3.18 8.24 -14.05
C CYS A 277 -4.38 7.43 -13.51
N MET A 278 -5.44 7.27 -14.30
CA MET A 278 -6.62 6.46 -13.96
C MET A 278 -6.33 4.96 -13.95
N ASP A 279 -5.28 4.51 -14.63
CA ASP A 279 -4.84 3.11 -14.60
C ASP A 279 -4.06 2.78 -13.31
N ASN A 280 -3.58 3.79 -12.59
CA ASN A 280 -3.10 3.62 -11.22
C ASN A 280 -4.28 3.57 -10.24
N ARG A 281 -4.94 2.44 -10.11
CA ARG A 281 -6.21 2.32 -9.37
C ARG A 281 -6.23 1.06 -8.50
N PRO A 282 -7.11 0.99 -7.48
CA PRO A 282 -7.39 -0.31 -6.86
C PRO A 282 -8.09 -1.24 -7.86
N LEU A 283 -8.10 -2.53 -7.55
CA LEU A 283 -8.86 -3.53 -8.31
C LEU A 283 -10.34 -3.14 -8.38
N ARG A 284 -10.95 -3.38 -9.54
CA ARG A 284 -12.40 -3.48 -9.66
C ARG A 284 -12.88 -4.72 -8.92
N PHE A 285 -14.16 -4.75 -8.56
CA PHE A 285 -14.72 -5.89 -7.85
C PHE A 285 -14.55 -7.19 -8.64
N GLU A 286 -14.81 -7.14 -9.95
CA GLU A 286 -14.71 -8.28 -10.86
C GLU A 286 -13.27 -8.75 -11.04
N GLU A 287 -12.29 -7.84 -10.93
CA GLU A 287 -10.86 -8.18 -11.00
C GLU A 287 -10.42 -8.87 -9.70
N TRP A 288 -10.85 -8.34 -8.55
CA TRP A 288 -10.60 -9.00 -7.26
C TRP A 288 -11.27 -10.37 -7.18
N ASP A 289 -12.52 -10.47 -7.65
CA ASP A 289 -13.28 -11.72 -7.72
C ASP A 289 -12.54 -12.75 -8.59
N ALA A 290 -12.04 -12.36 -9.76
CA ALA A 290 -11.26 -13.24 -10.62
C ALA A 290 -9.87 -13.62 -10.05
N MET A 291 -9.24 -12.74 -9.28
CA MET A 291 -7.87 -12.93 -8.77
C MET A 291 -7.80 -13.66 -7.42
N ARG A 292 -8.84 -13.58 -6.59
CA ARG A 292 -8.78 -14.16 -5.25
C ARG A 292 -8.67 -15.70 -5.34
N PRO A 293 -7.79 -16.32 -4.53
CA PRO A 293 -7.75 -17.78 -4.42
C PRO A 293 -8.94 -18.27 -3.60
N GLN A 294 -8.89 -19.52 -3.14
CA GLN A 294 -9.89 -20.05 -2.22
C GLN A 294 -10.12 -19.06 -1.06
N SER A 295 -11.39 -18.73 -0.83
CA SER A 295 -11.77 -17.68 0.11
C SER A 295 -12.79 -18.18 1.13
N ILE A 296 -12.66 -17.76 2.38
CA ILE A 296 -13.59 -18.03 3.48
C ILE A 296 -14.16 -16.69 3.95
N TYR A 297 -15.48 -16.55 3.88
CA TYR A 297 -16.21 -15.37 4.34
C TYR A 297 -16.65 -15.59 5.78
N VAL A 298 -16.22 -14.71 6.68
CA VAL A 298 -16.56 -14.77 8.10
C VAL A 298 -17.48 -13.60 8.40
N SER A 299 -18.71 -13.91 8.81
CA SER A 299 -19.72 -12.90 9.15
C SER A 299 -20.83 -13.53 9.98
N ALA A 300 -21.30 -12.82 11.00
CA ALA A 300 -22.51 -13.19 11.73
C ALA A 300 -23.79 -12.99 10.88
N THR A 301 -23.71 -12.13 9.87
CA THR A 301 -24.81 -11.79 8.96
C THR A 301 -24.32 -11.79 7.51
N PRO A 302 -24.01 -12.96 6.91
CA PRO A 302 -23.55 -13.02 5.51
C PRO A 302 -24.55 -12.33 4.58
N ALA A 303 -24.05 -11.47 3.67
CA ALA A 303 -24.93 -10.80 2.71
C ALA A 303 -25.22 -11.70 1.49
N ALA A 304 -26.08 -11.20 0.60
CA ALA A 304 -26.59 -11.98 -0.53
C ALA A 304 -25.49 -12.48 -1.47
N TRP A 305 -24.43 -11.68 -1.66
CA TRP A 305 -23.32 -12.04 -2.55
C TRP A 305 -22.55 -13.25 -2.00
N GLU A 306 -22.22 -13.28 -0.71
CA GLU A 306 -21.52 -14.42 -0.10
C GLU A 306 -22.35 -15.70 -0.17
N LEU A 307 -23.66 -15.60 0.05
CA LEU A 307 -24.58 -16.73 -0.07
C LEU A 307 -24.68 -17.25 -1.51
N GLU A 308 -24.66 -16.35 -2.50
CA GLU A 308 -24.61 -16.73 -3.92
C GLU A 308 -23.31 -17.45 -4.26
N GLN A 309 -22.16 -16.91 -3.83
CA GLN A 309 -20.84 -17.51 -4.09
C GLN A 309 -20.67 -18.90 -3.46
N THR A 310 -21.35 -19.16 -2.35
CA THR A 310 -21.31 -20.44 -1.65
C THR A 310 -22.42 -21.41 -2.08
N GLY A 311 -23.30 -21.02 -3.01
CA GLY A 311 -24.48 -21.82 -3.38
C GLY A 311 -25.46 -22.03 -2.22
N GLY A 312 -25.43 -21.15 -1.22
CA GLY A 312 -26.23 -21.23 0.00
C GLY A 312 -25.66 -22.15 1.08
N VAL A 313 -24.48 -22.74 0.89
CA VAL A 313 -23.83 -23.61 1.88
C VAL A 313 -22.98 -22.79 2.84
N PHE A 314 -23.25 -22.87 4.13
CA PHE A 314 -22.44 -22.22 5.17
C PHE A 314 -22.22 -23.13 6.37
N ALA A 315 -21.13 -22.88 7.10
CA ALA A 315 -20.87 -23.50 8.39
C ALA A 315 -21.34 -22.55 9.50
N GLU A 316 -22.22 -23.03 10.37
CA GLU A 316 -22.76 -22.24 11.47
C GLU A 316 -21.96 -22.46 12.76
N GLN A 317 -21.53 -21.37 13.40
CA GLN A 317 -20.85 -21.41 14.70
C GLN A 317 -21.53 -20.45 15.68
N VAL A 318 -22.67 -20.87 16.22
CA VAL A 318 -23.48 -20.08 17.18
C VAL A 318 -23.18 -20.37 18.65
N ILE A 319 -22.62 -21.55 18.95
CA ILE A 319 -22.35 -21.97 20.34
C ILE A 319 -21.12 -21.21 20.86
N ARG A 320 -21.36 -20.33 21.84
CA ARG A 320 -20.28 -19.60 22.53
C ARG A 320 -19.64 -20.52 23.59
N PRO A 321 -18.29 -20.61 23.66
CA PRO A 321 -17.61 -21.46 24.66
C PRO A 321 -17.96 -21.14 26.12
N THR A 322 -18.36 -19.90 26.40
CA THR A 322 -18.77 -19.43 27.73
C THR A 322 -20.22 -19.78 28.10
N GLY A 323 -21.00 -20.33 27.16
CA GLY A 323 -22.43 -20.58 27.35
C GLY A 323 -23.31 -19.32 27.31
N LEU A 324 -22.77 -18.17 26.87
CA LEU A 324 -23.55 -16.94 26.71
C LEU A 324 -24.61 -17.13 25.63
N VAL A 325 -25.86 -16.84 25.99
CA VAL A 325 -27.03 -16.90 25.12
C VAL A 325 -27.28 -15.55 24.43
N ASP A 326 -28.00 -15.59 23.31
CA ASP A 326 -28.46 -14.37 22.65
C ASP A 326 -29.45 -13.61 23.56
N PRO A 327 -29.38 -12.27 23.58
CA PRO A 327 -30.23 -11.47 24.45
C PRO A 327 -31.70 -11.51 23.99
N PRO A 328 -32.67 -11.46 24.93
CA PRO A 328 -34.08 -11.36 24.57
C PRO A 328 -34.40 -10.01 23.91
N VAL A 329 -35.27 -10.04 22.89
CA VAL A 329 -35.72 -8.83 22.17
C VAL A 329 -37.12 -8.44 22.64
N LEU A 330 -37.28 -7.18 23.08
CA LEU A 330 -38.56 -6.61 23.50
C LEU A 330 -38.94 -5.45 22.58
N ILE A 331 -40.15 -5.49 22.01
CA ILE A 331 -40.69 -4.42 21.17
C ILE A 331 -41.70 -3.61 21.98
N ARG A 332 -41.47 -2.30 22.13
CA ARG A 332 -42.34 -1.38 22.89
C ARG A 332 -42.87 -0.25 21.98
N PRO A 333 -44.05 0.34 22.27
CA PRO A 333 -44.60 1.45 21.48
C PRO A 333 -43.71 2.69 21.47
N ALA A 334 -43.66 3.40 20.34
CA ALA A 334 -42.84 4.60 20.20
C ALA A 334 -43.35 5.84 20.97
N SER A 335 -44.63 5.85 21.37
CA SER A 335 -45.30 7.03 21.97
C SER A 335 -44.70 7.48 23.30
N THR A 336 -44.15 6.54 24.09
CA THR A 336 -43.55 6.80 25.41
C THR A 336 -42.09 6.36 25.47
N GLN A 337 -41.43 6.21 24.31
CA GLN A 337 -40.11 5.58 24.20
C GLN A 337 -39.02 6.23 25.06
N VAL A 338 -39.06 7.55 25.25
CA VAL A 338 -38.03 8.29 25.99
C VAL A 338 -38.18 8.06 27.49
N ASP A 339 -39.40 8.21 28.01
CA ASP A 339 -39.69 8.00 29.44
C ASP A 339 -39.45 6.54 29.83
N ASP A 340 -39.87 5.62 28.96
CA ASP A 340 -39.64 4.18 29.10
C ASP A 340 -38.13 3.84 29.14
N LEU A 341 -37.35 4.39 28.20
CA LEU A 341 -35.90 4.21 28.17
C LEU A 341 -35.21 4.78 29.42
N ILE A 342 -35.64 5.94 29.93
CA ILE A 342 -35.09 6.56 31.15
C ILE A 342 -35.34 5.65 32.36
N ASP A 343 -36.56 5.12 32.50
CA ASP A 343 -36.92 4.22 33.60
C ASP A 343 -36.11 2.92 33.55
N GLU A 344 -36.00 2.27 32.38
CA GLU A 344 -35.18 1.07 32.20
C GLU A 344 -33.69 1.33 32.48
N THR A 345 -33.17 2.47 32.02
CA THR A 345 -31.77 2.85 32.26
C THR A 345 -31.48 2.98 33.75
N ARG A 346 -32.39 3.58 34.54
CA ARG A 346 -32.23 3.70 36.00
C ARG A 346 -32.17 2.34 36.68
N LYS A 347 -33.03 1.39 36.27
CA LYS A 347 -33.04 0.02 36.79
C LYS A 347 -31.72 -0.71 36.51
N VAL A 348 -31.21 -0.61 35.28
CA VAL A 348 -29.97 -1.28 34.86
C VAL A 348 -28.75 -0.68 35.57
N VAL A 349 -28.67 0.64 35.71
CA VAL A 349 -27.58 1.32 36.44
C VAL A 349 -27.59 0.97 37.92
N ALA A 350 -28.77 0.87 38.55
CA ALA A 350 -28.89 0.47 39.95
C ALA A 350 -28.31 -0.93 40.23
N GLN A 351 -28.26 -1.80 39.21
CA GLN A 351 -27.64 -3.13 39.28
C GLN A 351 -26.15 -3.14 38.90
N GLY A 352 -25.56 -1.97 38.56
CA GLY A 352 -24.15 -1.83 38.21
C GLY A 352 -23.80 -2.13 36.74
N TYR A 353 -24.79 -2.43 35.89
CA TYR A 353 -24.60 -2.73 34.47
C TYR A 353 -24.50 -1.47 33.59
N ARG A 354 -24.38 -1.64 32.27
CA ARG A 354 -24.26 -0.56 31.27
C ARG A 354 -25.31 -0.72 30.17
N ILE A 355 -25.65 0.38 29.53
CA ILE A 355 -26.68 0.47 28.47
C ILE A 355 -26.02 1.05 27.22
N LEU A 356 -26.40 0.53 26.05
CA LEU A 356 -26.09 1.11 24.75
C LEU A 356 -27.39 1.57 24.09
N VAL A 357 -27.42 2.81 23.59
CA VAL A 357 -28.57 3.38 22.88
C VAL A 357 -28.12 3.85 21.51
N THR A 358 -28.83 3.44 20.48
CA THR A 358 -28.58 3.85 19.09
C THR A 358 -29.71 4.74 18.61
N THR A 359 -29.38 5.93 18.10
CA THR A 359 -30.34 6.87 17.50
C THR A 359 -30.05 7.05 16.01
N LEU A 360 -31.03 7.56 15.26
CA LEU A 360 -30.89 7.76 13.81
C LEU A 360 -30.06 9.00 13.44
N THR A 361 -29.97 9.99 14.32
CA THR A 361 -29.29 11.25 14.02
C THR A 361 -28.41 11.72 15.17
N LYS A 362 -27.31 12.39 14.83
CA LYS A 362 -26.42 13.06 15.81
C LYS A 362 -27.11 14.14 16.65
N ARG A 363 -28.26 14.65 16.20
CA ARG A 363 -29.03 15.65 16.94
C ARG A 363 -29.94 15.01 18.00
N MET A 364 -30.30 13.75 17.80
CA MET A 364 -31.10 12.97 18.74
C MET A 364 -30.25 12.26 19.80
N ALA A 365 -29.00 11.93 19.48
CA ALA A 365 -27.98 11.53 20.45
C ALA A 365 -27.52 12.75 21.26
#